data_AF-A0A7C5I5Q0-F1
#
_entry.id   AF-A0A7C5I5Q0-F1
#
_cell.length_a   1.000
_cell.length_b   1.000
_cell.length_c   1.000
_cell.angle_alpha   90.00
_cell.angle_beta   90.00
_cell.angle_gamma   90.00
#
_symmetry.space_group_name_H-M   'P 1'
#
loop_
_entity.id
_entity.type
_entity.pdbx_description
1 polymer ?
#
loop_
_entity_poly.entity_id
_entity_poly.type
_entity_poly.pdbx_seq_one_letter_code
_entity_poly.pdbx_strand_id
1 'polypeptide(L)' 'VQLLSIEENVLRIKDVDIVDGTPLLDIKPYVPQFDEREHVRIGWLENKISKLPKSKDDGRFA' A
#
# COMPACT_ATOMS: atom_id res chain seq x y z
N VAL A 1 5.30 6.96 -1.32
CA VAL A 1 4.20 7.89 -1.66
C VAL A 1 3.28 8.09 -0.47
N GLN A 2 2.72 9.30 -0.29
CA GLN A 2 1.69 9.60 0.71
C GLN A 2 0.36 9.89 0.02
N LEU A 3 -0.72 9.25 0.48
CA LEU A 3 -2.09 9.53 0.02
C LEU A 3 -2.61 10.81 0.69
N LEU A 4 -3.09 11.75 -0.13
CA LEU A 4 -3.64 13.04 0.31
C LEU A 4 -5.18 13.03 0.33
N SER A 5 -5.81 12.60 -0.78
CA SER A 5 -7.27 12.49 -0.89
C SER A 5 -7.68 11.35 -1.83
N ILE A 6 -8.95 10.94 -1.69
CA ILE A 6 -9.62 10.00 -2.57
C ILE A 6 -10.86 10.71 -3.12
N GLU A 7 -10.96 10.81 -4.43
CA GLU A 7 -12.10 11.40 -5.15
C GLU A 7 -12.55 10.41 -6.22
N GLU A 8 -13.61 9.67 -5.93
CA GLU A 8 -14.09 8.56 -6.77
C GLU A 8 -12.97 7.57 -7.11
N ASN A 9 -12.52 7.55 -8.37
CA ASN A 9 -11.46 6.70 -8.89
C ASN A 9 -10.09 7.41 -8.99
N VAL A 10 -9.97 8.62 -8.43
CA VAL A 10 -8.75 9.44 -8.45
C VAL A 10 -8.12 9.48 -7.06
N LEU A 11 -6.84 9.10 -6.98
CA LEU A 11 -6.02 9.26 -5.78
C LEU A 11 -5.08 10.44 -5.95
N ARG A 12 -5.19 11.45 -5.09
CA ARG A 12 -4.18 12.51 -5.00
C ARG A 12 -3.07 12.05 -4.08
N ILE A 13 -1.85 11.98 -4.59
CA ILE A 13 -0.67 11.51 -3.86
C ILE A 13 0.47 12.53 -3.91
N LYS A 14 1.43 12.42 -3.00
CA LYS A 14 2.72 13.11 -3.06
C LYS A 14 3.87 12.15 -2.78
N ASP A 15 5.10 12.66 -2.90
CA ASP A 15 6.35 11.91 -2.67
C ASP A 15 6.45 10.68 -3.58
N VAL A 16 6.11 10.89 -4.87
CA VAL A 16 6.26 9.90 -5.95
C VAL A 16 7.35 10.38 -6.90
N ASP A 17 8.19 9.44 -7.32
CA ASP A 17 9.26 9.65 -8.29
C ASP A 17 8.95 8.79 -9.53
N ILE A 18 8.07 9.31 -10.39
CA ILE A 18 7.58 8.63 -11.59
C ILE A 18 7.26 9.66 -12.67
N VAL A 19 7.44 9.28 -13.94
CA VAL A 19 7.13 10.16 -15.08
C VAL A 19 5.62 10.14 -15.35
N ASP A 20 5.10 11.27 -15.79
CA ASP A 20 3.71 11.39 -16.24
C ASP A 20 3.36 10.38 -17.34
N GLY A 21 2.14 9.84 -17.29
CA GLY A 21 1.67 8.80 -18.20
C GLY A 21 2.21 7.38 -17.95
N THR A 22 3.03 7.15 -16.92
CA THR A 22 3.51 5.80 -16.59
C THR A 22 2.34 4.89 -16.14
N PRO A 23 2.12 3.71 -16.78
CA PRO A 23 1.02 2.83 -16.41
C PRO A 23 1.13 2.27 -14.98
N LEU A 24 0.02 2.30 -14.24
CA LEU A 24 -0.09 1.72 -12.90
C LEU A 24 -0.60 0.28 -12.98
N LEU A 25 0.09 -0.65 -12.31
CA LEU A 25 -0.29 -2.06 -12.31
C LEU A 25 -1.16 -2.46 -11.12
N ASP A 26 -0.85 -1.96 -9.93
CA ASP A 26 -1.50 -2.38 -8.70
C ASP A 26 -1.36 -1.34 -7.57
N ILE A 27 -2.28 -1.38 -6.61
CA ILE A 27 -2.31 -0.51 -5.42
C ILE A 27 -2.40 -1.39 -4.18
N LYS A 28 -1.45 -1.22 -3.25
CA LYS A 28 -1.41 -1.96 -1.98
C LYS A 28 -1.40 -0.99 -0.80
N PRO A 29 -2.01 -1.36 0.35
CA PRO A 29 -1.87 -0.58 1.56
C PRO A 29 -0.42 -0.66 2.04
N TYR A 30 0.05 0.40 2.69
CA TYR A 30 1.35 0.41 3.34
C TYR A 30 1.38 -0.58 4.52
N VAL A 31 2.50 -1.28 4.72
CA VAL A 31 2.67 -2.29 5.78
C VAL A 31 3.80 -1.86 6.73
N PRO A 32 3.48 -1.32 7.91
CA PRO A 32 4.47 -0.77 8.85
C PRO A 32 5.48 -1.79 9.39
N GLN A 33 5.19 -3.09 9.35
CA GLN A 33 6.17 -4.11 9.77
C GLN A 33 7.32 -4.28 8.78
N PHE A 34 7.23 -3.73 7.57
CA PHE A 34 8.25 -3.87 6.54
C PHE A 34 9.10 -2.60 6.34
N ASP A 35 8.62 -1.44 6.79
CA ASP A 35 9.29 -0.15 6.67
C ASP A 35 8.79 0.78 7.78
N GLU A 36 9.69 1.59 8.34
CA GLU A 36 9.38 2.46 9.48
C GLU A 36 8.90 3.83 8.99
N ARG A 37 7.60 4.09 9.18
CA ARG A 37 7.00 5.41 9.02
C ARG A 37 6.07 5.68 10.18
N GLU A 38 6.20 6.87 10.76
CA GLU A 38 5.33 7.32 11.83
C GLU A 38 3.97 7.80 11.29
N HIS A 39 2.93 7.72 12.13
CA HIS A 39 1.60 8.27 11.86
C HIS A 39 0.96 7.81 10.53
N VAL A 40 1.17 6.55 10.14
CA VAL A 40 0.66 6.00 8.89
C VAL A 40 -0.75 5.42 9.01
N ARG A 41 -1.53 5.58 7.93
CA ARG A 41 -2.80 4.89 7.73
C ARG A 41 -2.57 3.66 6.86
N ILE A 42 -3.08 2.52 7.30
CA ILE A 42 -2.93 1.22 6.61
C ILE A 42 -4.25 0.72 6.00
N GLY A 43 -5.33 1.49 6.12
CA GLY A 43 -6.58 1.30 5.41
C GLY A 43 -7.23 -0.05 5.71
N TRP A 44 -7.63 -0.79 4.67
CA TRP A 44 -8.29 -2.10 4.83
C TRP A 44 -7.42 -3.18 5.51
N LEU A 45 -6.14 -2.88 5.79
CA LEU A 45 -5.25 -3.77 6.52
C LEU A 45 -5.39 -3.62 8.06
N GLU A 46 -6.01 -2.55 8.56
CA GLU A 46 -6.09 -2.24 10.01
C GLU A 46 -6.50 -3.44 10.87
N ASN A 47 -7.57 -4.14 10.48
CA ASN A 47 -8.10 -5.30 11.22
C ASN A 47 -7.49 -6.65 10.81
N LYS A 48 -6.55 -6.66 9.86
CA LYS A 48 -5.97 -7.89 9.30
C LYS A 48 -4.48 -8.02 9.57
N ILE A 49 -3.82 -6.92 9.97
CA ILE A 49 -2.37 -6.84 10.11
C ILE A 49 -1.79 -7.84 11.13
N SER A 50 -2.56 -8.21 12.16
CA SER A 50 -2.16 -9.21 13.16
C SER A 50 -1.95 -10.62 12.58
N LYS A 51 -2.49 -10.90 11.39
CA LYS A 51 -2.31 -12.18 10.70
C LYS A 51 -0.99 -12.25 9.92
N LEU A 52 -0.34 -11.11 9.67
CA LEU A 52 0.85 -11.02 8.83
C LEU A 52 1.96 -12.01 9.25
N PRO A 53 2.33 -12.18 10.54
CA PRO A 53 3.41 -13.09 10.93
C PRO A 53 3.13 -14.58 10.66
N LYS A 54 1.86 -14.94 10.43
CA LYS A 54 1.41 -16.32 10.19
C LYS A 54 1.03 -16.56 8.72
N SER A 55 0.91 -15.50 7.93
CA SER A 55 0.53 -15.60 6.52
C SER A 55 1.71 -16.11 5.71
N LYS A 56 1.48 -17.10 4.85
CA LYS A 56 2.44 -17.58 3.86
C LYS A 56 1.77 -17.65 2.50
N ASP A 57 2.57 -17.55 1.45
CA ASP A 57 2.10 -17.84 0.11
C ASP A 57 1.70 -19.32 -0.01
N ASP A 58 0.87 -19.60 -0.99
CA ASP A 58 0.36 -20.93 -1.31
C ASP A 58 1.23 -21.65 -2.36
N GLY A 59 2.44 -21.13 -2.63
CA GLY A 59 3.40 -21.75 -3.55
C GLY A 59 3.10 -21.57 -5.03
N ARG A 60 2.13 -20.72 -5.42
CA ARG A 60 1.76 -20.48 -6.83
C ARG A 60 2.88 -19.88 -7.70
N PHE A 61 3.96 -19.40 -7.09
CA PHE A 61 5.09 -18.75 -7.76
C PHE A 61 6.43 -19.45 -7.52
N ALA A 62 6.41 -20.67 -6.97
CA ALA A 62 7.59 -21.53 -6.78
C ALA A 62 7.88 -22.40 -8.01
#